data_AF-A0A944LD64-F1
#
_entry.id   AF-A0A944LD64-F1
#
_cell.length_a   1.000
_cell.length_b   1.000
_cell.length_c   1.000
_cell.angle_alpha   90.00
_cell.angle_beta   90.00
_cell.angle_gamma   90.00
#
_symmetry.space_group_name_H-M   'P 1'
#
loop_
_entity.id
_entity.type
_entity.pdbx_description
1 polymer ?
#
loop_
_entity_poly.entity_id
_entity_poly.type
_entity_poly.pdbx_seq_one_letter_code
_entity_poly.pdbx_strand_id
1 'polypeptide(L)'
;MEDDIETFIRALAYQWAIWGTDAHAKNYSLVLAEGAVRLASLYDIASFLPYAKTGPDAKSVRLPMHVGREYRVRSIRREHWADLAVKTGPDLKLARTLNSCVAWITSTPVALEAVISELPDGAIQSGFADRLLEGVNRHCRQINGNDVWPGEPRPKPELYRLEPKGRVFGWASSPSDCRYPRVDHAAGLMLIMNANRVTR
;
A
#
# COMPACT_ATOMS: atom_id res chain seq x y z
N MET A 1 13.30 10.20 -12.72
CA MET A 1 13.00 8.78 -13.02
C MET A 1 13.28 7.89 -11.81
N GLU A 2 14.52 7.83 -11.29
CA GLU A 2 14.83 7.02 -10.10
C GLU A 2 14.05 7.47 -8.84
N ASP A 3 13.95 8.79 -8.62
CA ASP A 3 13.16 9.36 -7.52
C ASP A 3 11.64 9.12 -7.68
N ASP A 4 11.15 9.02 -8.93
CA ASP A 4 9.72 8.81 -9.20
C ASP A 4 9.31 7.36 -8.88
N ILE A 5 10.19 6.39 -9.17
CA ILE A 5 10.00 4.98 -8.78
C ILE A 5 9.99 4.85 -7.26
N GLU A 6 10.94 5.49 -6.57
CA GLU A 6 10.98 5.47 -5.11
C GLU A 6 9.72 6.13 -4.51
N THR A 7 9.28 7.25 -5.09
CA THR A 7 8.03 7.92 -4.67
C THR A 7 6.82 7.02 -4.87
N PHE A 8 6.73 6.31 -6.01
CA PHE A 8 5.65 5.36 -6.26
C PHE A 8 5.65 4.19 -5.25
N ILE A 9 6.83 3.63 -4.95
CA ILE A 9 6.93 2.53 -3.98
C ILE A 9 6.56 3.01 -2.55
N ARG A 10 6.98 4.22 -2.17
CA ARG A 10 6.53 4.85 -0.92
C ARG A 10 5.02 5.05 -0.89
N ALA A 11 4.42 5.44 -2.02
CA ALA A 11 2.97 5.54 -2.13
C ALA A 11 2.30 4.18 -1.93
N LEU A 12 2.83 3.08 -2.49
CA LEU A 12 2.31 1.74 -2.22
C LEU A 12 2.41 1.36 -0.74
N ALA A 13 3.53 1.67 -0.08
CA ALA A 13 3.72 1.43 1.35
C ALA A 13 2.73 2.22 2.20
N TYR A 14 2.49 3.49 1.85
CA TYR A 14 1.51 4.33 2.50
C TYR A 14 0.07 3.81 2.29
N GLN A 15 -0.32 3.49 1.06
CA GLN A 15 -1.64 2.91 0.76
C GLN A 15 -1.84 1.57 1.49
N TRP A 16 -0.79 0.76 1.67
CA TRP A 16 -0.88 -0.41 2.54
C TRP A 16 -1.14 -0.03 4.00
N ALA A 17 -0.37 0.91 4.55
CA ALA A 17 -0.47 1.36 5.95
C ALA A 17 -1.87 1.89 6.31
N ILE A 18 -2.57 2.50 5.36
CA ILE A 18 -3.91 3.08 5.57
C ILE A 18 -5.05 2.21 5.02
N TRP A 19 -4.78 1.02 4.49
CA TRP A 19 -5.77 0.19 3.77
C TRP A 19 -6.46 0.99 2.65
N GLY A 20 -5.65 1.53 1.74
CA GLY A 20 -6.05 2.25 0.54
C GLY A 20 -6.63 1.32 -0.51
N THR A 21 -7.87 0.86 -0.29
CA THR A 21 -8.57 -0.10 -1.16
C THR A 21 -8.99 0.48 -2.50
N ASP A 22 -8.83 1.79 -2.73
CA ASP A 22 -9.13 2.45 -4.01
C ASP A 22 -7.86 2.93 -4.76
N ALA A 23 -6.67 2.47 -4.34
CA ALA A 23 -5.39 2.76 -4.97
C ALA A 23 -5.22 2.10 -6.37
N HIS A 24 -6.08 2.41 -7.33
CA HIS A 24 -6.05 1.83 -8.68
C HIS A 24 -5.03 2.54 -9.57
N ALA A 25 -4.66 1.92 -10.70
CA ALA A 25 -3.73 2.53 -11.65
C ALA A 25 -4.19 3.92 -12.16
N LYS A 26 -5.51 4.15 -12.28
CA LYS A 26 -6.10 5.44 -12.67
C LYS A 26 -5.86 6.57 -11.65
N ASN A 27 -5.52 6.23 -10.41
CA ASN A 27 -5.22 7.17 -9.33
C ASN A 27 -3.76 7.65 -9.37
N TYR A 28 -3.00 7.23 -10.38
CA TYR A 28 -1.63 7.68 -10.64
C TYR A 28 -1.56 8.27 -12.04
N SER A 29 -0.93 9.43 -12.16
CA SER A 29 -0.75 10.12 -13.43
C SER A 29 0.73 10.41 -13.69
N LEU A 30 1.08 10.49 -14.97
CA LEU A 30 2.40 10.90 -15.42
C LEU A 30 2.30 12.29 -16.06
N VAL A 31 3.19 13.19 -15.67
CA VAL A 31 3.36 14.47 -16.33
C VAL A 31 4.38 14.29 -17.46
N LEU A 32 3.95 14.60 -18.67
CA LEU A 32 4.79 14.62 -19.86
C LEU A 32 5.25 16.07 -20.09
N ALA A 33 6.55 16.30 -19.96
CA ALA A 33 7.19 17.56 -20.29
C ALA A 33 8.23 17.31 -21.39
N GLU A 34 8.73 18.36 -22.05
CA GLU A 34 9.69 18.23 -23.15
C GLU A 34 10.90 17.39 -22.74
N GLY A 35 10.95 16.15 -23.26
CA GLY A 35 12.00 15.18 -22.98
C GLY A 35 11.95 14.48 -21.61
N ALA A 36 10.90 14.69 -20.80
CA ALA A 36 10.80 14.11 -19.46
C ALA A 36 9.42 13.51 -19.15
N VAL A 37 9.44 12.37 -18.46
CA VAL A 37 8.26 11.73 -17.88
C VAL A 37 8.46 11.71 -16.36
N ARG A 38 7.54 12.36 -15.62
CA ARG A 38 7.58 12.45 -14.16
C ARG A 38 6.30 11.93 -13.55
N LEU A 39 6.36 11.39 -12.33
CA LEU A 39 5.17 11.05 -11.57
C LEU A 39 4.49 12.36 -11.11
N ALA A 40 3.18 12.48 -11.31
CA ALA A 40 2.40 13.58 -10.76
C ALA A 40 2.30 13.47 -9.23
N SER A 41 1.96 14.56 -8.55
CA SER A 41 1.59 14.51 -7.13
C SER A 41 0.51 13.45 -6.88
N LEU A 42 0.58 12.77 -5.73
CA LEU A 42 -0.42 11.78 -5.36
C LEU A 42 -1.78 12.47 -5.11
N TYR A 43 -2.86 11.83 -5.57
CA TYR A 43 -4.23 12.29 -5.39
C TYR A 43 -5.15 11.09 -5.12
N ASP A 44 -6.39 11.38 -4.75
CA ASP A 44 -7.43 10.37 -4.51
C ASP A 44 -6.97 9.26 -3.54
N ILE A 45 -6.45 9.71 -2.40
CA ILE A 45 -6.00 8.88 -1.29
C ILE A 45 -7.15 8.77 -0.30
N ALA A 46 -7.50 7.55 0.08
CA ALA A 46 -8.55 7.32 1.07
C ALA A 46 -8.32 6.01 1.81
N SER A 47 -8.77 5.95 3.06
CA SER A 47 -8.58 4.81 3.96
C SER A 47 -9.87 4.04 4.18
N PHE A 48 -9.80 2.70 4.13
CA PHE A 48 -10.90 1.83 4.52
C PHE A 48 -10.97 1.56 6.04
N LEU A 49 -9.89 1.83 6.79
CA LEU A 49 -9.78 1.50 8.22
C LEU A 49 -10.93 2.00 9.11
N PRO A 50 -11.48 3.21 8.92
CA PRO A 50 -12.59 3.72 9.75
C PRO A 50 -13.90 2.92 9.61
N TYR A 51 -14.02 2.17 8.50
CA TYR A 51 -15.18 1.35 8.15
C TYR A 51 -14.94 -0.14 8.40
N ALA A 52 -13.69 -0.53 8.66
CA ALA A 52 -13.33 -1.92 8.87
C ALA A 52 -13.98 -2.44 10.15
N LYS A 53 -15.01 -3.28 9.99
CA LYS A 53 -15.60 -4.03 11.11
C LYS A 53 -14.61 -5.08 11.61
N THR A 54 -14.57 -5.29 12.92
CA THR A 54 -13.83 -6.41 13.51
C THR A 54 -14.47 -7.73 13.07
N GLY A 55 -13.73 -8.62 12.40
CA GLY A 55 -14.26 -9.93 11.98
C GLY A 55 -13.73 -10.45 10.65
N PRO A 56 -14.44 -11.42 10.02
CA PRO A 56 -14.07 -12.04 8.74
C PRO A 56 -13.88 -11.03 7.60
N ASP A 57 -14.66 -9.94 7.59
CA ASP A 57 -14.62 -8.90 6.56
C ASP A 57 -13.27 -8.17 6.51
N ALA A 58 -12.58 -8.09 7.65
CA ALA A 58 -11.24 -7.53 7.70
C ALA A 58 -10.18 -8.46 7.08
N LYS A 59 -10.46 -9.77 6.94
CA LYS A 59 -9.55 -10.76 6.32
C LYS A 59 -9.66 -10.78 4.79
N SER A 60 -10.75 -10.26 4.22
CA SER A 60 -10.99 -10.24 2.78
C SER A 60 -10.51 -8.96 2.10
N VAL A 61 -10.07 -7.95 2.86
CA VAL A 61 -9.60 -6.66 2.33
C VAL A 61 -8.37 -6.84 1.44
N ARG A 62 -8.44 -6.24 0.25
CA ARG A 62 -7.45 -6.36 -0.83
C ARG A 62 -7.06 -4.98 -1.33
N LEU A 63 -5.79 -4.80 -1.64
CA LEU A 63 -5.29 -3.66 -2.40
C LEU A 63 -5.59 -3.89 -3.89
N PRO A 64 -5.88 -2.82 -4.66
CA PRO A 64 -6.04 -2.92 -6.11
C PRO A 64 -4.75 -3.28 -6.85
N MET A 65 -3.60 -2.94 -6.27
CA MET A 65 -2.28 -3.26 -6.81
C MET A 65 -1.53 -4.20 -5.87
N HIS A 66 -0.81 -5.16 -6.45
CA HIS A 66 -0.02 -6.13 -5.70
C HIS A 66 1.25 -5.50 -5.11
N VAL A 67 1.59 -5.97 -3.91
CA VAL A 67 2.94 -5.86 -3.35
C VAL A 67 3.64 -7.19 -3.60
N GLY A 68 4.62 -7.21 -4.51
CA GLY A 68 5.29 -8.43 -4.93
C GLY A 68 4.31 -9.41 -5.61
N ARG A 69 3.90 -10.45 -4.87
CA ARG A 69 2.93 -11.47 -5.31
C ARG A 69 1.63 -11.48 -4.50
N GLU A 70 1.48 -10.62 -3.50
CA GLU A 70 0.32 -10.59 -2.60
C GLU A 70 -0.41 -9.24 -2.68
N TYR A 71 -1.70 -9.25 -2.40
CA TYR A 71 -2.59 -8.10 -2.48
C TYR A 71 -3.62 -8.08 -1.34
N ARG A 72 -3.79 -9.17 -0.59
CA ARG A 72 -4.56 -9.18 0.66
C ARG A 72 -3.79 -8.41 1.72
N VAL A 73 -4.38 -7.33 2.23
CA VAL A 73 -3.68 -6.35 3.09
C VAL A 73 -3.02 -7.03 4.29
N ARG A 74 -3.73 -7.96 4.95
CA ARG A 74 -3.23 -8.67 6.14
C ARG A 74 -2.25 -9.81 5.84
N SER A 75 -2.10 -10.21 4.58
CA SER A 75 -1.18 -11.28 4.18
C SER A 75 0.12 -10.74 3.58
N ILE A 76 0.20 -9.42 3.31
CA ILE A 76 1.43 -8.77 2.87
C ILE A 76 2.46 -8.84 4.00
N ARG A 77 3.71 -9.14 3.63
CA ARG A 77 4.84 -9.41 4.53
C ARG A 77 6.12 -8.81 3.98
N ARG A 78 7.17 -8.77 4.79
CA ARG A 78 8.51 -8.32 4.37
C ARG A 78 8.99 -8.97 3.07
N GLU A 79 8.79 -10.28 2.90
CA GLU A 79 9.15 -11.01 1.68
C GLU A 79 8.46 -10.46 0.42
N HIS A 80 7.22 -10.00 0.52
CA HIS A 80 6.47 -9.42 -0.58
C HIS A 80 7.04 -8.06 -1.00
N TRP A 81 7.53 -7.27 -0.04
CA TRP A 81 8.27 -6.03 -0.32
C TRP A 81 9.65 -6.32 -0.90
N ALA A 82 10.32 -7.38 -0.44
CA ALA A 82 11.59 -7.81 -1.01
C ALA A 82 11.42 -8.25 -2.47
N ASP A 83 10.38 -9.04 -2.78
CA ASP A 83 10.00 -9.42 -4.14
C ASP A 83 9.76 -8.19 -5.04
N LEU A 84 9.02 -7.20 -4.53
CA LEU A 84 8.77 -5.95 -5.25
C LEU A 84 10.08 -5.21 -5.51
N ALA A 85 10.93 -5.08 -4.50
CA ALA A 85 12.15 -4.32 -4.59
C ALA A 85 13.20 -4.97 -5.52
N VAL A 86 13.32 -6.31 -5.54
CA VAL A 86 14.16 -7.04 -6.52
C VAL A 86 13.72 -6.74 -7.96
N LYS A 87 12.42 -6.61 -8.22
CA LYS A 87 11.91 -6.26 -9.56
C LYS A 87 12.17 -4.81 -9.95
N THR A 88 12.53 -3.94 -9.01
CA THR A 88 12.71 -2.49 -9.23
C THR A 88 14.16 -2.07 -9.49
N GLY A 89 15.15 -2.96 -9.33
CA GLY A 89 16.55 -2.68 -9.69
C GLY A 89 17.60 -3.42 -8.83
N PRO A 90 18.90 -3.04 -8.93
CA PRO A 90 20.01 -3.76 -8.29
C PRO A 90 19.96 -3.78 -6.75
N ASP A 91 20.73 -4.67 -6.13
CA ASP A 91 20.71 -4.98 -4.68
C ASP A 91 20.84 -3.77 -3.74
N LEU A 92 21.60 -2.73 -4.11
CA LEU A 92 21.68 -1.49 -3.31
C LEU A 92 20.33 -0.75 -3.23
N LYS A 93 19.46 -0.90 -4.23
CA LYS A 93 18.10 -0.35 -4.22
C LYS A 93 17.17 -1.18 -3.34
N LEU A 94 17.39 -2.47 -3.19
CA LEU A 94 16.57 -3.34 -2.35
C LEU A 94 16.55 -2.85 -0.89
N ALA A 95 17.74 -2.68 -0.29
CA ALA A 95 17.85 -2.25 1.10
C ALA A 95 17.28 -0.84 1.32
N ARG A 96 17.58 0.10 0.42
CA ARG A 96 17.05 1.48 0.49
C ARG A 96 15.53 1.52 0.37
N THR A 97 14.97 0.78 -0.59
CA THR A 97 13.52 0.70 -0.82
C THR A 97 12.82 0.09 0.40
N LEU A 98 13.32 -1.03 0.92
CA LEU A 98 12.74 -1.67 2.11
C LEU A 98 12.79 -0.74 3.33
N ASN A 99 13.92 -0.09 3.58
CA ASN A 99 14.05 0.86 4.69
C ASN A 99 13.08 2.04 4.54
N SER A 100 12.92 2.55 3.31
CA SER A 100 11.97 3.63 3.02
C SER A 100 10.53 3.20 3.26
N CYS A 101 10.12 1.99 2.85
CA CYS A 101 8.79 1.46 3.12
C CYS A 101 8.53 1.36 4.63
N VAL A 102 9.48 0.79 5.39
CA VAL A 102 9.36 0.68 6.85
C VAL A 102 9.23 2.06 7.48
N ALA A 103 10.08 3.01 7.11
CA ALA A 103 10.04 4.38 7.66
C ALA A 103 8.70 5.08 7.40
N TRP A 104 8.13 4.95 6.20
CA TRP A 104 6.82 5.52 5.87
C TRP A 104 5.70 4.87 6.68
N ILE A 105 5.69 3.55 6.77
CA ILE A 105 4.66 2.84 7.52
C ILE A 105 4.73 3.18 9.01
N THR A 106 5.92 3.16 9.61
CA THR A 106 6.08 3.40 11.05
C THR A 106 5.84 4.86 11.44
N SER A 107 6.07 5.82 10.53
CA SER A 107 5.78 7.24 10.75
C SER A 107 4.32 7.60 10.46
N THR A 108 3.56 6.78 9.73
CA THR A 108 2.17 7.07 9.34
C THR A 108 1.25 7.36 10.54
N PRO A 109 1.25 6.59 11.64
CA PRO A 109 0.43 6.90 12.81
C PRO A 109 0.75 8.26 13.44
N VAL A 110 2.04 8.60 13.56
CA VAL A 110 2.50 9.85 14.17
C VAL A 110 2.12 11.05 13.29
N ALA A 111 2.33 10.94 11.98
CA ALA A 111 1.93 11.98 11.03
C ALA A 111 0.41 12.20 11.03
N LEU A 112 -0.36 11.12 11.11
CA LEU A 112 -1.83 11.20 11.17
C LEU A 112 -2.31 11.88 12.46
N GLU A 113 -1.72 11.56 13.60
CA GLU A 113 -2.06 12.19 14.88
C GLU A 113 -1.79 13.71 14.86
N ALA A 114 -0.65 14.13 14.29
CA ALA A 114 -0.32 15.55 14.12
C ALA A 114 -1.33 16.27 13.21
N VAL A 115 -1.77 15.63 12.11
CA VAL A 115 -2.80 16.23 11.24
C VAL A 115 -4.13 16.35 11.97
N ILE A 116 -4.53 15.33 12.73
CA ILE A 116 -5.80 15.34 13.48
C ILE A 116 -5.81 16.45 14.53
N SER A 117 -4.68 16.71 15.22
CA SER A 117 -4.61 17.77 16.24
C SER A 117 -4.64 19.19 15.67
N GLU A 118 -4.34 19.36 14.39
CA GLU A 118 -4.44 20.63 13.66
C GLU A 118 -5.83 20.87 13.03
N LEU A 119 -6.73 19.87 13.05
CA LEU A 119 -8.05 20.01 12.44
C LEU A 119 -8.95 20.94 13.28
N PRO A 120 -9.67 21.88 12.64
CA PRO A 120 -10.70 22.65 13.32
C PRO A 120 -11.82 21.75 13.87
N ASP A 121 -12.43 22.18 14.97
CA ASP A 121 -13.62 21.53 15.52
C ASP A 121 -14.72 21.40 14.45
N GLY A 122 -15.28 20.19 14.32
CA GLY A 122 -16.33 19.91 13.35
C GLY A 122 -15.87 19.75 11.89
N ALA A 123 -14.58 19.84 11.59
CA ALA A 123 -14.05 19.62 10.23
C ALA A 123 -14.32 18.21 9.68
N ILE A 124 -14.50 17.24 10.58
CA ILE A 124 -14.77 15.84 10.26
C ILE A 124 -15.89 15.30 11.16
N GLN A 125 -16.58 14.27 10.68
CA GLN A 125 -17.64 13.61 11.44
C GLN A 125 -17.10 13.08 12.78
N SER A 126 -17.87 13.26 13.84
CA SER A 126 -17.51 12.79 15.19
C SER A 126 -17.08 11.32 15.21
N GLY A 127 -15.98 11.05 15.90
CA GLY A 127 -15.35 9.74 16.03
C GLY A 127 -14.70 9.16 14.76
N PHE A 128 -14.77 9.86 13.62
CA PHE A 128 -14.10 9.40 12.39
C PHE A 128 -12.58 9.39 12.53
N ALA A 129 -11.99 10.51 12.99
CA ALA A 129 -10.55 10.61 13.23
C ALA A 129 -10.06 9.55 14.20
N ASP A 130 -10.78 9.34 15.31
CA ASP A 130 -10.39 8.37 16.33
C ASP A 130 -10.38 6.94 15.77
N ARG A 131 -11.42 6.55 15.01
CA ARG A 131 -11.47 5.23 14.37
C ARG A 131 -10.36 5.06 13.33
N LEU A 132 -10.06 6.10 12.56
CA LEU A 132 -8.97 6.07 11.59
C LEU A 132 -7.62 5.89 12.29
N LEU A 133 -7.34 6.75 13.28
CA LEU A 133 -6.07 6.75 14.02
C LEU A 133 -5.86 5.44 14.77
N GLU A 134 -6.89 4.91 15.43
CA GLU A 134 -6.84 3.61 16.09
C GLU A 134 -6.60 2.47 15.08
N GLY A 135 -7.28 2.49 13.93
CA GLY A 135 -7.09 1.50 12.87
C GLY A 135 -5.66 1.51 12.32
N VAL A 136 -5.13 2.70 12.02
CA VAL A 136 -3.77 2.91 11.50
C VAL A 136 -2.74 2.49 12.54
N ASN A 137 -2.90 2.89 13.81
CA ASN A 137 -2.04 2.48 14.92
C ASN A 137 -1.98 0.96 15.05
N ARG A 138 -3.15 0.32 15.13
CA ARG A 138 -3.24 -1.14 15.29
C ARG A 138 -2.58 -1.88 14.12
N HIS A 139 -2.74 -1.37 12.90
CA HIS A 139 -2.15 -2.00 11.73
C HIS A 139 -0.62 -1.81 11.67
N CYS A 140 -0.14 -0.58 11.83
CA CYS A 140 1.29 -0.26 11.67
C CYS A 140 2.15 -0.78 12.83
N ARG A 141 1.61 -0.87 14.06
CA ARG A 141 2.34 -1.44 15.21
C ARG A 141 2.74 -2.89 15.04
N GLN A 142 2.09 -3.63 14.14
CA GLN A 142 2.47 -5.01 13.80
C GLN A 142 3.92 -5.08 13.28
N ILE A 143 4.47 -3.98 12.75
CA ILE A 143 5.85 -3.94 12.23
C ILE A 143 6.91 -3.77 13.34
N ASN A 144 6.56 -3.29 14.53
CA ASN A 144 7.54 -2.85 15.53
C ASN A 144 7.98 -3.93 16.55
N GLY A 145 7.47 -5.16 16.47
CA GLY A 145 7.96 -6.30 17.25
C GLY A 145 8.76 -7.23 16.36
N ASN A 146 10.07 -7.38 16.62
CA ASN A 146 11.03 -8.27 15.95
C ASN A 146 10.38 -9.32 15.01
N ASP A 147 10.36 -9.03 13.71
CA ASP A 147 9.91 -9.91 12.61
C ASP A 147 8.44 -10.39 12.57
N VAL A 148 7.45 -9.55 12.90
CA VAL A 148 6.03 -9.96 12.71
C VAL A 148 5.22 -9.08 11.77
N TRP A 149 5.56 -9.08 10.48
CA TRP A 149 4.51 -8.94 9.46
C TRP A 149 3.52 -10.12 9.59
N PRO A 150 2.20 -9.97 9.39
CA PRO A 150 1.20 -10.72 10.16
C PRO A 150 1.23 -12.25 10.03
N GLY A 151 2.00 -12.95 10.88
CA GLY A 151 1.88 -14.39 11.20
C GLY A 151 2.50 -15.39 10.21
N GLU A 152 3.52 -16.12 10.65
CA GLU A 152 4.14 -17.26 9.95
C GLU A 152 3.13 -18.31 9.43
N PRO A 153 3.46 -19.02 8.32
CA PRO A 153 4.27 -20.24 8.48
C PRO A 153 5.57 -20.21 7.66
N ARG A 154 6.60 -20.81 8.28
CA ARG A 154 7.94 -21.23 7.79
C ARG A 154 8.21 -21.17 6.27
N PRO A 155 9.44 -20.82 5.87
CA PRO A 155 9.85 -20.83 4.48
C PRO A 155 9.72 -22.24 3.86
N LYS A 156 9.16 -22.33 2.66
CA LYS A 156 9.51 -23.42 1.74
C LYS A 156 10.89 -23.08 1.16
N PRO A 157 11.95 -23.86 1.43
CA PRO A 157 13.33 -23.55 1.00
C PRO A 157 13.53 -23.55 -0.52
N GLU A 158 12.53 -23.94 -1.31
CA GLU A 158 12.68 -24.26 -2.73
C GLU A 158 12.40 -23.09 -3.68
N LEU A 159 11.91 -21.94 -3.19
CA LEU A 159 11.46 -20.83 -4.06
C LEU A 159 12.52 -19.75 -4.34
N TYR A 160 13.69 -19.78 -3.69
CA TYR A 160 14.76 -18.80 -3.90
C TYR A 160 15.90 -19.30 -4.80
N ARG A 161 15.72 -20.43 -5.49
CA ARG A 161 16.63 -20.79 -6.58
C ARG A 161 16.28 -19.91 -7.77
N LEU A 162 17.07 -18.86 -7.99
CA LEU A 162 17.15 -18.21 -9.29
C LEU A 162 17.62 -19.27 -10.29
N GLU A 163 16.68 -19.91 -10.98
CA GLU A 163 16.98 -20.77 -12.12
C GLU A 163 17.67 -19.90 -13.18
N PRO A 164 18.85 -20.30 -13.68
CA PRO A 164 19.57 -19.51 -14.68
C PRO A 164 18.83 -19.64 -16.02
N LYS A 165 18.20 -18.54 -16.43
CA LYS A 165 17.72 -18.21 -17.79
C LYS A 165 16.68 -19.16 -18.43
N GLY A 166 15.55 -18.56 -18.81
CA GLY A 166 14.80 -18.98 -20.00
C GLY A 166 13.48 -19.71 -19.77
N ARG A 167 12.44 -19.00 -19.32
CA ARG A 167 11.05 -19.26 -19.75
C ARG A 167 10.15 -18.07 -19.42
N VAL A 168 9.61 -17.44 -20.46
CA VAL A 168 8.56 -16.43 -20.38
C VAL A 168 7.25 -17.17 -20.09
N PHE A 169 6.59 -16.88 -18.97
CA PHE A 169 5.21 -17.31 -18.76
C PHE A 169 4.28 -16.44 -19.61
N GLY A 170 3.54 -17.08 -20.50
CA GLY A 170 2.59 -16.45 -21.42
C GLY A 170 1.47 -15.71 -20.67
N TRP A 171 1.16 -14.52 -21.15
CA TRP A 171 -0.01 -13.76 -20.75
C TRP A 171 -1.26 -14.46 -21.28
N ALA A 172 -2.31 -14.57 -20.45
CA ALA A 172 -3.62 -15.00 -20.92
C ALA A 172 -4.13 -14.03 -21.97
N SER A 173 -4.27 -14.52 -23.21
CA SER A 173 -4.63 -13.75 -24.40
C SER A 173 -6.13 -13.85 -24.69
N SER A 174 -6.97 -13.40 -23.76
CA SER A 174 -8.40 -13.12 -24.06
C SER A 174 -9.08 -12.25 -22.99
N PRO A 175 -9.83 -11.19 -23.37
CA PRO A 175 -10.61 -10.35 -22.45
C PRO A 175 -11.78 -11.06 -21.71
N SER A 176 -12.07 -12.33 -22.02
CA SER A 176 -13.26 -13.04 -21.51
C SER A 176 -13.06 -13.84 -20.20
N ASP A 177 -11.83 -13.95 -19.69
CA ASP A 177 -11.52 -14.78 -18.50
C ASP A 177 -11.45 -14.02 -17.17
N CYS A 178 -11.63 -12.70 -17.17
CA CYS A 178 -11.75 -11.90 -15.94
C CYS A 178 -13.18 -11.98 -15.38
N ARG A 179 -13.52 -13.06 -14.67
CA ARG A 179 -14.72 -13.09 -13.82
C ARG A 179 -14.42 -12.45 -12.46
N TYR A 180 -14.81 -11.19 -12.31
CA TYR A 180 -14.86 -10.52 -11.00
C TYR A 180 -15.98 -11.14 -10.14
N PRO A 181 -15.74 -11.50 -8.87
CA PRO A 181 -16.83 -11.71 -7.93
C PRO A 181 -17.52 -10.38 -7.65
N ARG A 182 -18.85 -10.32 -7.84
CA ARG A 182 -19.69 -9.19 -7.42
C ARG A 182 -19.59 -9.07 -5.89
N VAL A 183 -19.12 -7.93 -5.42
CA VAL A 183 -19.28 -7.48 -4.03
C VAL A 183 -20.38 -6.42 -4.02
N ASP A 184 -21.43 -6.68 -3.24
CA ASP A 184 -22.52 -5.72 -3.04
C ASP A 184 -21.97 -4.45 -2.40
N HIS A 185 -22.11 -3.33 -3.12
CA HIS A 185 -21.74 -2.02 -2.64
C HIS A 185 -22.76 -1.52 -1.62
N ALA A 186 -22.51 -1.76 -0.34
CA ALA A 186 -23.10 -0.94 0.71
C ALA A 186 -22.33 0.39 0.76
N ALA A 187 -23.00 1.46 0.34
CA ALA A 187 -22.47 2.82 0.28
C ALA A 187 -21.99 3.30 1.66
N GLY A 188 -20.67 3.31 1.86
CA GLY A 188 -20.02 4.09 2.90
C GLY A 188 -19.31 5.26 2.23
N LEU A 189 -19.64 6.50 2.62
CA LEU A 189 -18.93 7.70 2.17
C LEU A 189 -17.41 7.50 2.36
N MET A 190 -16.62 7.51 1.30
CA MET A 190 -15.16 7.39 1.36
C MET A 190 -14.55 8.80 1.49
N LEU A 191 -13.80 9.06 2.55
CA LEU A 191 -13.16 10.37 2.76
C LEU A 191 -11.83 10.41 1.99
N ILE A 192 -11.74 11.32 1.02
CA ILE A 192 -10.54 11.57 0.22
C ILE A 192 -9.64 12.56 0.97
N MET A 193 -8.44 12.13 1.34
CA MET A 193 -7.38 12.97 1.89
C MET A 193 -6.48 13.50 0.77
N ASN A 194 -6.20 14.79 0.79
CA ASN A 194 -5.23 15.41 -0.11
C ASN A 194 -3.84 15.37 0.54
N ALA A 195 -2.94 14.53 0.04
CA ALA A 195 -1.59 14.32 0.61
C ALA A 195 -0.56 15.40 0.24
N ASN A 196 -0.98 16.66 0.14
CA ASN A 196 -0.10 17.78 -0.23
C ASN A 196 0.76 18.34 0.94
N ARG A 197 0.95 17.59 2.03
CA ARG A 197 1.87 17.99 3.13
C ARG A 197 2.74 16.84 3.61
N VAL A 198 3.64 16.35 2.76
CA VAL A 198 4.85 15.65 3.20
C VAL A 198 6.01 16.14 2.34
N THR A 199 6.44 17.38 2.53
CA THR A 199 7.78 17.88 2.19
C THR A 199 8.00 19.24 2.86
N ARG A 200 8.83 19.25 3.90
CA ARG A 200 9.96 20.18 4.08
C ARG A 200 10.91 19.58 5.10
#